data_AF-A0A938DSV9-F1
#
_entry.id   AF-A0A938DSV9-F1
#
_cell.length_a   1.000
_cell.length_b   1.000
_cell.length_c   1.000
_cell.angle_alpha   90.00
_cell.angle_beta   90.00
_cell.angle_gamma   90.00
#
_symmetry.space_group_name_H-M   'P 1'
#
loop_
_entity.id
_entity.type
_entity.pdbx_description
1 polymer ?
#
loop_
_entity_poly.entity_id
_entity_poly.type
_entity_poly.pdbx_seq_one_letter_code
_entity_poly.pdbx_strand_id
1 'polypeptide(L)'
;MSRATTSPMNRSARSRPVPPDEKLRRPTLNSTRRDADTGATYPCSSEIHDQRREMLQFCFNPPHLGLASPNMNQPTPRRALVVGASAVLIAAGASACQPVAQPLPIRVPAPAPPAVPEVAPWTIMGPPSLSAEQLTAWYFSKPRPGARPAASVAELANLYIEEGNREGVAGDRAFIQAILETGWFRFSERVPPTFHNYAGIGAVDGGTTAEQFPNARTGVRAQIQHLKGYATPGIRSSDFASAIAAGRTQLVLNYIAGRATTWSQMGKGNWATDPDYATKLDSLYRSAAGHAGVAIK
;
A
#
# COMPACT_ATOMS: atom_id res chain seq x y z
N MET A 1 44.64 -47.65 -70.18
CA MET A 1 45.96 -47.64 -69.53
C MET A 1 45.83 -46.99 -68.16
N SER A 2 46.22 -47.74 -67.13
CA SER A 2 46.68 -47.40 -65.77
C SER A 2 46.15 -46.14 -65.07
N ARG A 3 45.39 -46.24 -63.96
CA ARG A 3 45.71 -46.67 -62.57
C ARG A 3 46.08 -45.48 -61.65
N ALA A 4 45.27 -45.38 -60.59
CA ALA A 4 45.67 -45.32 -59.18
C ALA A 4 46.12 -44.01 -58.51
N THR A 5 45.55 -43.85 -57.29
CA THR A 5 46.16 -43.37 -56.03
C THR A 5 46.43 -41.86 -55.89
N THR A 6 46.22 -41.16 -54.76
CA THR A 6 46.17 -41.55 -53.34
C THR A 6 45.61 -40.35 -52.53
N SER A 7 44.88 -40.61 -51.44
CA SER A 7 44.78 -39.67 -50.30
C SER A 7 45.96 -39.97 -49.35
N PRO A 8 46.54 -38.99 -48.62
CA PRO A 8 46.16 -38.88 -47.20
C PRO A 8 46.34 -37.51 -46.50
N MET A 9 45.70 -37.43 -45.32
CA MET A 9 46.11 -36.74 -44.08
C MET A 9 46.04 -35.20 -43.92
N ASN A 10 45.04 -34.80 -43.12
CA ASN A 10 45.19 -34.18 -41.80
C ASN A 10 46.09 -32.93 -41.66
N ARG A 11 45.48 -31.74 -41.52
CA ARG A 11 46.07 -30.59 -40.81
C ARG A 11 45.03 -29.83 -40.00
N SER A 12 45.06 -30.09 -38.69
CA SER A 12 45.08 -29.11 -37.60
C SER A 12 44.08 -27.95 -37.69
N ALA A 13 43.01 -28.06 -36.90
CA ALA A 13 42.28 -26.92 -36.37
C ALA A 13 43.28 -26.01 -35.62
N ARG A 14 43.65 -24.88 -36.25
CA ARG A 14 44.25 -23.74 -35.55
C ARG A 14 43.15 -22.73 -35.29
N SER A 15 42.77 -22.67 -34.03
CA SER A 15 42.05 -21.58 -33.40
C SER A 15 42.68 -20.26 -33.82
N ARG A 16 41.92 -19.37 -34.46
CA ARG A 16 42.35 -17.98 -34.63
C ARG A 16 42.41 -17.33 -33.23
N PRO A 17 43.48 -16.61 -32.88
CA PRO A 17 43.53 -15.86 -31.62
C PRO A 17 42.49 -14.74 -31.67
N VAL A 18 41.63 -14.70 -30.66
CA VAL A 18 40.71 -13.59 -30.40
C VAL A 18 41.55 -12.38 -29.99
N PRO A 19 41.40 -11.20 -30.63
CA PRO A 19 42.13 -10.01 -30.21
C PRO A 19 41.72 -9.61 -28.79
N PRO A 20 42.66 -9.18 -27.93
CA PRO A 20 42.36 -8.88 -26.54
C PRO A 20 41.76 -7.48 -26.44
N ASP A 21 40.50 -7.29 -26.85
CA ASP A 21 39.70 -6.14 -26.40
C ASP A 21 38.19 -6.26 -26.72
N GLU A 22 37.64 -7.48 -26.63
CA GLU A 22 36.20 -7.72 -26.73
C GLU A 22 35.64 -8.39 -25.45
N LYS A 23 36.11 -7.92 -24.30
CA LYS A 23 35.43 -8.12 -23.00
C LYS A 23 35.31 -6.77 -22.31
N LEU A 24 34.07 -6.37 -22.04
CA LEU A 24 33.63 -5.12 -21.41
C LEU A 24 33.76 -3.85 -22.26
N ARG A 25 33.04 -3.77 -23.39
CA ARG A 25 32.41 -2.47 -23.70
C ARG A 25 31.28 -2.26 -22.71
N ARG A 26 31.49 -1.36 -21.73
CA ARG A 26 30.38 -0.81 -20.94
C ARG A 26 29.35 -0.23 -21.93
N PRO A 27 28.05 -0.48 -21.74
CA PRO A 27 27.04 0.14 -22.59
C PRO A 27 27.21 1.67 -22.48
N THR A 28 27.34 2.33 -23.63
CA THR A 28 27.27 3.79 -23.70
C THR A 28 25.88 4.26 -23.29
N LEU A 29 25.78 5.47 -22.72
CA LEU A 29 24.61 6.10 -22.10
C LEU A 29 23.26 6.06 -22.87
N ASN A 30 23.20 5.58 -24.11
CA ASN A 30 22.01 5.54 -24.95
C ASN A 30 21.69 4.15 -25.55
N SER A 31 22.04 3.04 -24.90
CA SER A 31 21.69 1.70 -25.43
C SER A 31 20.28 1.27 -25.02
N THR A 32 19.41 0.95 -26.00
CA THR A 32 18.09 0.32 -25.80
C THR A 32 18.16 -1.20 -25.98
N ARG A 33 17.52 -1.98 -25.10
CA ARG A 33 17.37 -3.43 -25.24
C ARG A 33 15.96 -3.77 -25.71
N ARG A 34 15.85 -4.59 -26.77
CA ARG A 34 14.58 -5.11 -27.29
C ARG A 34 14.19 -6.39 -26.55
N ASP A 35 12.99 -6.43 -26.00
CA ASP A 35 12.38 -7.65 -25.45
C ASP A 35 11.99 -8.58 -26.60
N ALA A 36 12.44 -9.84 -26.51
CA ALA A 36 12.31 -10.82 -27.58
C ALA A 36 10.89 -11.36 -27.74
N ASP A 37 10.05 -11.29 -26.70
CA ASP A 37 8.66 -11.77 -26.74
C ASP A 37 7.66 -10.68 -27.15
N THR A 38 7.96 -9.41 -26.85
CA THR A 38 6.99 -8.30 -27.00
C THR A 38 7.43 -7.24 -28.01
N GLY A 39 8.69 -7.27 -28.47
CA GLY A 39 9.24 -6.27 -29.38
C GLY A 39 9.48 -4.90 -28.75
N ALA A 40 9.17 -4.72 -27.46
CA ALA A 40 9.32 -3.46 -26.75
C ALA A 40 10.80 -3.12 -26.48
N THR A 41 11.21 -1.88 -26.73
CA THR A 41 12.56 -1.37 -26.40
C THR A 41 12.57 -0.65 -25.06
N TYR A 42 13.51 -1.00 -24.18
CA TYR A 42 13.74 -0.32 -22.89
C TYR A 42 15.18 0.22 -22.77
N PRO A 43 15.40 1.41 -22.18
CA PRO A 43 16.75 1.95 -21.96
C PRO A 43 17.51 1.17 -20.87
N CYS A 44 18.85 1.11 -20.96
CA CYS A 44 19.67 0.27 -20.07
C CYS A 44 20.12 0.98 -18.77
N SER A 45 19.84 0.32 -17.64
CA SER A 45 20.30 0.47 -16.25
C SER A 45 20.48 1.86 -15.61
N SER A 46 21.23 2.82 -16.15
CA SER A 46 21.43 4.11 -15.45
C SER A 46 20.16 4.96 -15.42
N GLU A 47 19.46 5.03 -16.55
CA GLU A 47 18.19 5.75 -16.66
C GLU A 47 17.06 5.05 -15.88
N ILE A 48 17.08 3.71 -15.83
CA ILE A 48 16.19 2.91 -14.98
C ILE A 48 16.50 3.14 -13.49
N HIS A 49 17.78 3.26 -13.12
CA HIS A 49 18.18 3.55 -11.74
C HIS A 49 17.86 4.99 -11.32
N ASP A 50 17.94 5.95 -12.24
CA ASP A 50 17.54 7.33 -11.99
C ASP A 50 16.01 7.46 -11.96
N GLN A 51 15.27 6.85 -12.90
CA GLN A 51 13.80 6.75 -12.82
C GLN A 51 13.35 6.06 -11.52
N ARG A 52 14.08 5.03 -11.06
CA ARG A 52 13.81 4.35 -9.78
C ARG A 52 14.17 5.22 -8.57
N ARG A 53 15.26 5.99 -8.60
CA ARG A 53 15.64 6.92 -7.51
C ARG A 53 14.70 8.10 -7.42
N GLU A 54 14.40 8.70 -8.56
CA GLU A 54 13.39 9.72 -8.73
C GLU A 54 12.03 9.19 -8.24
N MET A 55 11.59 8.00 -8.66
CA MET A 55 10.38 7.34 -8.14
C MET A 55 10.34 7.08 -6.66
N LEU A 56 11.46 6.67 -6.09
CA LEU A 56 11.55 6.53 -4.65
C LEU A 56 11.34 7.91 -4.02
N GLN A 57 12.14 8.93 -4.39
CA GLN A 57 11.94 10.31 -3.93
C GLN A 57 10.50 10.82 -4.12
N PHE A 58 9.81 10.39 -5.19
CA PHE A 58 8.43 10.76 -5.54
C PHE A 58 7.38 10.26 -4.54
N CYS A 59 7.66 9.20 -3.79
CA CYS A 59 6.81 8.68 -2.71
C CYS A 59 7.27 9.12 -1.31
N PHE A 60 8.37 9.87 -1.26
CA PHE A 60 9.06 10.28 -0.05
C PHE A 60 8.90 11.79 0.21
N ASN A 61 7.92 12.53 -0.35
CA ASN A 61 7.61 13.89 0.12
C ASN A 61 6.27 14.44 -0.40
N PRO A 62 5.14 14.19 0.27
CA PRO A 62 3.98 15.07 0.16
C PRO A 62 4.26 16.40 0.89
N PRO A 63 3.76 17.54 0.40
CA PRO A 63 3.94 18.82 1.06
C PRO A 63 3.32 18.76 2.47
N HIS A 64 4.15 18.98 3.49
CA HIS A 64 3.72 19.08 4.88
C HIS A 64 2.72 20.23 5.03
N LEU A 65 1.42 19.91 5.09
CA LEU A 65 0.45 20.78 5.72
C LEU A 65 0.69 20.68 7.22
N GLY A 66 1.40 21.66 7.77
CA GLY A 66 1.57 21.84 9.21
C GLY A 66 0.22 22.02 9.89
N LEU A 67 -0.36 20.93 10.38
CA LEU A 67 -1.44 20.96 11.35
C LEU A 67 -0.80 20.85 12.74
N ALA A 68 -0.80 21.97 13.47
CA ALA A 68 -0.48 21.97 14.88
C ALA A 68 -1.52 21.12 15.64
N SER A 69 -1.05 20.11 16.37
CA SER A 69 -1.88 19.29 17.27
C SER A 69 -2.37 20.11 18.47
N PRO A 70 -3.65 20.03 18.88
CA PRO A 70 -4.06 20.51 20.19
C PRO A 70 -3.61 19.52 21.28
N ASN A 71 -2.83 20.05 22.22
CA ASN A 71 -2.32 19.40 23.42
C ASN A 71 -3.48 18.91 24.32
N MET A 72 -3.61 17.59 24.53
CA MET A 72 -4.49 17.02 25.56
C MET A 72 -3.64 16.40 26.66
N ASN A 73 -3.42 17.18 27.72
CA ASN A 73 -2.86 16.74 28.98
C ASN A 73 -4.01 16.62 29.99
N GLN A 74 -4.40 15.40 30.36
CA GLN A 74 -5.23 15.13 31.55
C GLN A 74 -4.75 13.84 32.24
N PRO A 75 -4.55 13.84 33.57
CA PRO A 75 -4.00 12.70 34.32
C PRO A 75 -5.08 11.68 34.71
N THR A 76 -4.72 10.40 34.72
CA THR A 76 -5.55 9.29 35.25
C THR A 76 -5.24 9.00 36.72
N PRO A 77 -6.23 8.59 37.54
CA PRO A 77 -5.98 8.20 38.93
C PRO A 77 -5.59 6.71 39.06
N ARG A 78 -4.59 6.47 39.92
CA ARG A 78 -4.09 5.14 40.35
C ARG A 78 -5.12 4.43 41.23
N ARG A 79 -5.29 3.11 41.04
CA ARG A 79 -5.98 2.21 41.99
C ARG A 79 -4.98 1.37 42.78
N ALA A 80 -5.21 1.35 44.09
CA ALA A 80 -4.40 0.70 45.12
C ALA A 80 -4.59 -0.83 45.14
N LEU A 81 -3.50 -1.51 45.51
CA LEU A 81 -3.39 -2.94 45.77
C LEU A 81 -3.85 -3.24 47.21
N VAL A 82 -4.71 -4.23 47.41
CA VAL A 82 -5.05 -4.76 48.74
C VAL A 82 -4.63 -6.23 48.82
N VAL A 83 -3.85 -6.53 49.85
CA VAL A 83 -3.33 -7.84 50.25
C VAL A 83 -4.18 -8.36 51.42
N GLY A 84 -4.49 -9.65 51.44
CA GLY A 84 -5.01 -10.38 52.61
C GLY A 84 -4.96 -11.88 52.32
N ALA A 85 -3.99 -12.62 52.86
CA ALA A 85 -3.95 -13.26 54.18
C ALA A 85 -4.82 -14.53 54.26
N SER A 86 -4.18 -15.69 54.13
CA SER A 86 -4.80 -17.01 54.36
C SER A 86 -4.61 -17.45 55.80
N ALA A 87 -5.71 -17.84 56.44
CA ALA A 87 -5.75 -18.43 57.77
C ALA A 87 -5.47 -19.94 57.73
N VAL A 88 -4.72 -20.40 58.74
CA VAL A 88 -4.47 -21.81 59.10
C VAL A 88 -5.60 -22.31 59.98
N LEU A 89 -6.14 -23.51 59.73
CA LEU A 89 -6.94 -24.27 60.71
C LEU A 89 -6.77 -25.80 60.56
N ILE A 90 -6.07 -26.33 61.56
CA ILE A 90 -6.19 -27.57 62.36
C ILE A 90 -7.07 -28.73 61.83
N ALA A 91 -6.45 -29.91 61.85
CA ALA A 91 -7.00 -31.23 61.53
C ALA A 91 -7.94 -31.80 62.60
N ALA A 92 -8.93 -32.60 62.15
CA ALA A 92 -9.62 -33.59 62.96
C ALA A 92 -9.73 -34.90 62.16
N GLY A 93 -9.29 -36.00 62.78
CA GLY A 93 -9.31 -37.33 62.19
C GLY A 93 -10.70 -37.94 62.17
N ALA A 94 -11.02 -38.62 61.08
CA ALA A 94 -12.08 -39.61 61.00
C ALA A 94 -11.60 -40.74 60.09
N SER A 95 -11.52 -41.95 60.67
CA SER A 95 -11.32 -43.19 59.95
C SER A 95 -12.60 -43.50 59.19
N ALA A 96 -12.54 -43.56 57.87
CA ALA A 96 -13.68 -43.91 57.02
C ALA A 96 -13.22 -44.85 55.90
N CYS A 97 -14.04 -45.88 55.69
CA CYS A 97 -13.91 -46.93 54.67
C CYS A 97 -13.36 -46.41 53.34
N GLN A 98 -12.36 -47.09 52.79
CA GLN A 98 -11.91 -46.84 51.42
C GLN A 98 -13.04 -47.23 50.45
N PRO A 99 -13.59 -46.29 49.65
CA PRO A 99 -14.49 -46.63 48.58
C PRO A 99 -13.70 -47.33 47.46
N VAL A 100 -14.32 -48.33 46.85
CA VAL A 100 -13.86 -48.97 45.61
C VAL A 100 -13.55 -47.87 44.59
N ALA A 101 -12.33 -47.89 44.04
CA ALA A 101 -11.88 -46.92 43.05
C ALA A 101 -12.81 -46.94 41.84
N GLN A 102 -13.62 -45.89 41.68
CA GLN A 102 -14.38 -45.67 40.46
C GLN A 102 -13.39 -45.38 39.33
N PRO A 103 -13.62 -45.90 38.10
CA PRO A 103 -12.79 -45.55 36.96
C PRO A 103 -12.82 -44.03 36.77
N LEU A 104 -11.64 -43.42 36.64
CA LEU A 104 -11.52 -41.98 36.43
C LEU A 104 -12.34 -41.59 35.19
N PRO A 105 -13.19 -40.56 35.27
CA PRO A 105 -13.88 -40.07 34.08
C PRO A 105 -12.83 -39.67 33.05
N ILE A 106 -13.01 -40.11 31.80
CA ILE A 106 -12.18 -39.67 30.68
C ILE A 106 -12.24 -38.15 30.68
N ARG A 107 -11.11 -37.51 31.01
CA ARG A 107 -10.99 -36.05 30.98
C ARG A 107 -11.03 -35.64 29.52
N VAL A 108 -12.21 -35.26 29.04
CA VAL A 108 -12.33 -34.56 27.76
C VAL A 108 -11.49 -33.30 27.91
N PRO A 109 -10.44 -33.08 27.10
CA PRO A 109 -9.69 -31.85 27.14
C PRO A 109 -10.67 -30.70 26.94
N ALA A 110 -10.63 -29.71 27.85
CA ALA A 110 -11.43 -28.51 27.69
C ALA A 110 -11.19 -27.96 26.27
N PRO A 111 -12.25 -27.54 25.54
CA PRO A 111 -12.05 -26.92 24.24
C PRO A 111 -11.02 -25.80 24.41
N ALA A 112 -9.99 -25.82 23.56
CA ALA A 112 -9.02 -24.74 23.53
C ALA A 112 -9.80 -23.41 23.51
N PRO A 113 -9.35 -22.38 24.26
CA PRO A 113 -9.98 -21.07 24.18
C PRO A 113 -10.10 -20.71 22.69
N PRO A 114 -11.27 -20.19 22.24
CA PRO A 114 -11.44 -19.83 20.84
C PRO A 114 -10.23 -18.99 20.43
N ALA A 115 -9.58 -19.38 19.34
CA ALA A 115 -8.51 -18.59 18.76
C ALA A 115 -8.97 -17.14 18.76
N VAL A 116 -8.20 -16.26 19.42
CA VAL A 116 -8.49 -14.83 19.43
C VAL A 116 -8.68 -14.44 17.97
N PRO A 117 -9.87 -13.95 17.56
CA PRO A 117 -10.12 -13.69 16.16
C PRO A 117 -9.05 -12.74 15.65
N GLU A 118 -8.24 -13.22 14.70
CA GLU A 118 -7.26 -12.42 13.99
C GLU A 118 -7.98 -11.19 13.45
N VAL A 119 -7.52 -10.01 13.87
CA VAL A 119 -8.10 -8.73 13.44
C VAL A 119 -7.98 -8.68 11.91
N ALA A 120 -9.11 -8.51 11.21
CA ALA A 120 -9.10 -8.50 9.76
C ALA A 120 -8.11 -7.42 9.25
N PRO A 121 -7.20 -7.74 8.34
CA PRO A 121 -6.11 -6.83 8.00
C PRO A 121 -6.64 -5.55 7.34
N TRP A 122 -6.07 -4.40 7.69
CA TRP A 122 -6.37 -3.10 7.10
C TRP A 122 -5.74 -2.99 5.69
N THR A 123 -6.24 -3.81 4.76
CA THR A 123 -5.74 -3.99 3.39
C THR A 123 -6.13 -2.86 2.46
N ILE A 124 -5.34 -2.65 1.41
CA ILE A 124 -5.69 -1.71 0.33
C ILE A 124 -6.72 -2.32 -0.62
N MET A 125 -6.54 -3.59 -0.96
CA MET A 125 -7.51 -4.36 -1.74
C MET A 125 -8.68 -4.79 -0.85
N GLY A 126 -9.87 -4.85 -1.43
CA GLY A 126 -11.10 -5.27 -0.77
C GLY A 126 -12.25 -4.29 -0.96
N PRO A 127 -13.45 -4.67 -0.50
CA PRO A 127 -14.62 -3.80 -0.58
C PRO A 127 -14.50 -2.64 0.41
N PRO A 128 -15.19 -1.51 0.15
CA PRO A 128 -15.35 -0.46 1.13
C PRO A 128 -16.20 -0.93 2.32
N SER A 129 -15.91 -0.42 3.51
CA SER A 129 -16.74 -0.60 4.71
C SER A 129 -17.73 0.55 4.92
N LEU A 130 -17.46 1.73 4.33
CA LEU A 130 -18.32 2.92 4.40
C LEU A 130 -18.95 3.22 3.04
N SER A 131 -20.22 3.66 3.04
CA SER A 131 -20.91 4.13 1.83
C SER A 131 -20.51 5.55 1.46
N ALA A 132 -20.79 5.96 0.22
CA ALA A 132 -20.56 7.33 -0.22
C ALA A 132 -21.35 8.36 0.61
N GLU A 133 -22.58 8.03 1.00
CA GLU A 133 -23.43 8.86 1.86
C GLU A 133 -22.81 9.02 3.25
N GLN A 134 -22.28 7.93 3.84
CA GLN A 134 -21.63 7.97 5.15
C GLN A 134 -20.35 8.83 5.12
N LEU A 135 -19.53 8.69 4.07
CA LEU A 135 -18.33 9.51 3.87
C LEU A 135 -18.68 10.99 3.69
N THR A 136 -19.73 11.26 2.92
CA THR A 136 -20.24 12.61 2.67
C THR A 136 -20.77 13.25 3.95
N ALA A 137 -21.60 12.53 4.70
CA ALA A 137 -22.14 12.99 5.98
C ALA A 137 -21.02 13.29 6.98
N TRP A 138 -20.05 12.38 7.12
CA TRP A 138 -18.88 12.59 7.97
C TRP A 138 -18.08 13.82 7.56
N TYR A 139 -17.79 14.00 6.27
CA TYR A 139 -17.05 15.17 5.79
C TYR A 139 -17.75 16.48 6.18
N PHE A 140 -19.07 16.55 6.00
CA PHE A 140 -19.86 17.74 6.36
C PHE A 140 -20.01 17.93 7.88
N SER A 141 -19.76 16.89 8.68
CA SER A 141 -19.76 16.95 10.15
C SER A 141 -18.50 17.63 10.73
N LYS A 142 -17.49 17.94 9.92
CA LYS A 142 -16.19 18.46 10.38
C LYS A 142 -16.01 19.94 10.08
N PRO A 143 -15.18 20.66 10.87
CA PRO A 143 -14.73 22.00 10.49
C PRO A 143 -13.98 21.95 9.15
N ARG A 144 -14.38 22.79 8.20
CA ARG A 144 -13.84 22.82 6.82
C ARG A 144 -13.16 24.16 6.55
N PRO A 145 -11.82 24.24 6.43
CA PRO A 145 -11.13 25.51 6.29
C PRO A 145 -11.00 25.94 4.82
N GLY A 146 -12.07 26.39 4.16
CA GLY A 146 -11.95 27.11 2.86
C GLY A 146 -12.17 26.27 1.60
N ALA A 147 -11.33 26.47 0.57
CA ALA A 147 -11.56 26.10 -0.83
C ALA A 147 -12.11 24.68 -1.03
N ARG A 148 -12.90 24.51 -2.09
CA ARG A 148 -13.67 23.30 -2.39
C ARG A 148 -13.13 22.62 -3.66
N PRO A 149 -13.29 21.29 -3.78
CA PRO A 149 -12.97 20.62 -5.04
C PRO A 149 -13.88 21.15 -6.16
N ALA A 150 -13.42 21.01 -7.41
CA ALA A 150 -14.22 21.38 -8.58
C ALA A 150 -15.49 20.51 -8.73
N ALA A 151 -15.41 19.23 -8.35
CA ALA A 151 -16.55 18.34 -8.19
C ALA A 151 -17.13 18.46 -6.77
N SER A 152 -18.40 18.10 -6.59
CA SER A 152 -19.00 18.08 -5.24
C SER A 152 -18.40 16.95 -4.38
N VAL A 153 -18.41 17.09 -3.06
CA VAL A 153 -17.90 16.04 -2.17
C VAL A 153 -18.72 14.75 -2.26
N ALA A 154 -20.05 14.88 -2.43
CA ALA A 154 -20.93 13.74 -2.64
C ALA A 154 -20.60 13.00 -3.94
N GLU A 155 -20.34 13.75 -5.01
CA GLU A 155 -19.89 13.19 -6.28
C GLU A 155 -18.54 12.49 -6.12
N LEU A 156 -17.56 13.11 -5.45
CA LEU A 156 -16.27 12.47 -5.20
C LEU A 156 -16.42 11.18 -4.40
N ALA A 157 -17.17 11.19 -3.30
CA ALA A 157 -17.41 9.99 -2.50
C ALA A 157 -18.01 8.85 -3.35
N ASN A 158 -19.00 9.15 -4.20
CA ASN A 158 -19.56 8.17 -5.14
C ASN A 158 -18.50 7.65 -6.12
N LEU A 159 -17.71 8.55 -6.73
CA LEU A 159 -16.64 8.17 -7.65
C LEU A 159 -15.61 7.24 -7.00
N TYR A 160 -15.22 7.50 -5.75
CA TYR A 160 -14.27 6.63 -5.03
C TYR A 160 -14.83 5.24 -4.79
N ILE A 161 -16.10 5.14 -4.37
CA ILE A 161 -16.77 3.85 -4.18
C ILE A 161 -16.90 3.12 -5.52
N GLU A 162 -17.31 3.79 -6.59
CA GLU A 162 -17.45 3.19 -7.92
C GLU A 162 -16.13 2.70 -8.51
N GLU A 163 -15.10 3.56 -8.55
CA GLU A 163 -13.80 3.20 -9.11
C GLU A 163 -13.08 2.18 -8.21
N GLY A 164 -13.23 2.30 -6.89
CA GLY A 164 -12.72 1.31 -5.93
C GLY A 164 -13.32 -0.08 -6.15
N ASN A 165 -14.65 -0.18 -6.23
CA ASN A 165 -15.34 -1.44 -6.51
C ASN A 165 -14.93 -2.01 -7.88
N ARG A 166 -14.77 -1.16 -8.89
CA ARG A 166 -14.34 -1.59 -10.23
C ARG A 166 -12.93 -2.21 -10.22
N GLU A 167 -12.02 -1.64 -9.45
CA GLU A 167 -10.61 -2.08 -9.42
C GLU A 167 -10.32 -3.09 -8.29
N GLY A 168 -11.27 -3.33 -7.38
CA GLY A 168 -11.10 -4.18 -6.20
C GLY A 168 -10.35 -3.51 -5.03
N VAL A 169 -10.38 -2.18 -4.97
CA VAL A 169 -9.70 -1.35 -3.96
C VAL A 169 -10.73 -0.78 -2.99
N ALA A 170 -10.36 -0.69 -1.71
CA ALA A 170 -11.19 -0.08 -0.68
C ALA A 170 -11.35 1.44 -0.92
N GLY A 171 -12.36 1.80 -1.71
CA GLY A 171 -12.58 3.17 -2.20
C GLY A 171 -12.85 4.18 -1.09
N ASP A 172 -13.50 3.76 0.00
CA ASP A 172 -13.72 4.59 1.18
C ASP A 172 -12.42 5.01 1.86
N ARG A 173 -11.45 4.10 1.98
CA ARG A 173 -10.11 4.40 2.52
C ARG A 173 -9.32 5.31 1.59
N ALA A 174 -9.46 5.11 0.27
CA ALA A 174 -8.87 6.01 -0.73
C ALA A 174 -9.48 7.42 -0.68
N PHE A 175 -10.78 7.55 -0.41
CA PHE A 175 -11.41 8.84 -0.16
C PHE A 175 -10.83 9.52 1.09
N ILE A 176 -10.67 8.79 2.21
CA ILE A 176 -10.04 9.32 3.42
C ILE A 176 -8.59 9.75 3.16
N GLN A 177 -7.86 8.98 2.36
CA GLN A 177 -6.54 9.39 1.91
C GLN A 177 -6.58 10.70 1.14
N ALA A 178 -7.52 10.87 0.21
CA ALA A 178 -7.66 12.13 -0.53
C ALA A 178 -7.95 13.33 0.38
N ILE A 179 -8.72 13.13 1.46
CA ILE A 179 -8.94 14.15 2.49
C ILE A 179 -7.62 14.55 3.16
N LEU A 180 -6.76 13.58 3.50
CA LEU A 180 -5.45 13.85 4.09
C LEU A 180 -4.54 14.61 3.11
N GLU A 181 -4.39 14.09 1.89
CA GLU A 181 -3.48 14.60 0.86
C GLU A 181 -3.81 16.03 0.42
N THR A 182 -5.10 16.34 0.32
CA THR A 182 -5.56 17.65 -0.15
C THR A 182 -5.80 18.65 0.97
N GLY A 183 -5.58 18.25 2.23
CA GLY A 183 -5.92 19.05 3.39
C GLY A 183 -7.41 19.40 3.45
N TRP A 184 -8.28 18.39 3.39
CA TRP A 184 -9.74 18.51 3.37
C TRP A 184 -10.32 19.16 2.11
N PHE A 185 -9.70 18.87 0.96
CA PHE A 185 -9.99 19.47 -0.34
C PHE A 185 -9.76 20.98 -0.41
N ARG A 186 -8.91 21.52 0.47
CA ARG A 186 -8.39 22.89 0.35
C ARG A 186 -7.44 23.04 -0.82
N PHE A 187 -6.71 21.97 -1.14
CA PHE A 187 -5.63 21.95 -2.11
C PHE A 187 -4.50 22.93 -1.74
N SER A 188 -3.44 22.91 -2.54
CA SER A 188 -2.36 23.90 -2.48
C SER A 188 -2.32 24.67 -3.80
N GLU A 189 -1.60 25.79 -3.85
CA GLU A 189 -1.37 26.52 -5.10
C GLU A 189 -0.68 25.63 -6.16
N ARG A 190 0.12 24.67 -5.70
CA ARG A 190 0.86 23.76 -6.55
C ARG A 190 -0.01 22.70 -7.22
N VAL A 191 -1.08 22.27 -6.55
CA VAL A 191 -2.00 21.25 -7.04
C VAL A 191 -3.41 21.82 -6.90
N PRO A 192 -3.81 22.78 -7.75
CA PRO A 192 -5.09 23.45 -7.60
C PRO A 192 -6.26 22.47 -7.84
N PRO A 193 -7.49 22.80 -7.37
CA PRO A 193 -8.67 21.95 -7.58
C PRO A 193 -8.94 21.57 -9.04
N THR A 194 -8.54 22.43 -9.99
CA THR A 194 -8.67 22.21 -11.44
C THR A 194 -7.78 21.11 -12.00
N PHE A 195 -6.78 20.65 -11.24
CA PHE A 195 -5.94 19.53 -11.65
C PHE A 195 -6.63 18.19 -11.44
N HIS A 196 -7.71 18.16 -10.64
CA HIS A 196 -8.40 16.93 -10.24
C HIS A 196 -7.45 15.87 -9.66
N ASN A 197 -6.34 16.31 -9.06
CA ASN A 197 -5.33 15.43 -8.49
C ASN A 197 -5.49 15.38 -6.98
N TYR A 198 -6.20 14.35 -6.52
CA TYR A 198 -6.61 14.18 -5.13
C TYR A 198 -5.58 13.42 -4.28
N ALA A 199 -4.48 12.98 -4.89
CA ALA A 199 -3.49 12.08 -4.33
C ALA A 199 -2.06 12.64 -4.38
N GLY A 200 -1.89 13.90 -4.79
CA GLY A 200 -0.57 14.52 -4.93
C GLY A 200 0.33 13.85 -5.99
N ILE A 201 -0.25 13.14 -6.96
CA ILE A 201 0.49 12.37 -7.96
C ILE A 201 1.40 13.32 -8.75
N GLY A 202 2.71 13.14 -8.63
CA GLY A 202 3.70 13.97 -9.33
C GLY A 202 3.97 15.35 -8.74
N ALA A 203 3.43 15.70 -7.57
CA ALA A 203 3.68 16.99 -6.93
C ALA A 203 4.92 16.94 -6.01
N VAL A 204 6.13 16.95 -6.59
CA VAL A 204 7.40 16.63 -5.90
C VAL A 204 8.18 17.86 -5.44
N ASP A 205 8.70 17.95 -4.23
CA ASP A 205 9.53 19.12 -3.86
C ASP A 205 10.69 19.36 -4.85
N GLY A 206 10.75 20.59 -5.39
CA GLY A 206 11.91 21.04 -6.16
C GLY A 206 11.96 20.82 -7.68
N GLY A 207 10.92 20.34 -8.39
CA GLY A 207 11.03 20.42 -9.87
C GLY A 207 10.08 19.73 -10.85
N THR A 208 8.98 19.07 -10.46
CA THR A 208 8.02 18.57 -11.49
C THR A 208 6.62 19.14 -11.33
N THR A 209 5.96 19.34 -12.48
CA THR A 209 4.55 19.71 -12.56
C THR A 209 3.71 18.55 -12.04
N ALA A 210 2.82 18.84 -11.08
CA ALA A 210 1.85 17.88 -10.61
C ALA A 210 1.01 17.35 -11.79
N GLU A 211 0.63 16.07 -11.74
CA GLU A 211 -0.24 15.56 -12.79
C GLU A 211 -1.60 16.24 -12.74
N GLN A 212 -2.12 16.51 -13.94
CA GLN A 212 -3.44 17.07 -14.16
C GLN A 212 -4.28 16.03 -14.86
N PHE A 213 -5.49 15.82 -14.36
CA PHE A 213 -6.48 14.95 -14.95
C PHE A 213 -7.60 15.77 -15.59
N PRO A 214 -8.21 15.29 -16.68
CA PRO A 214 -9.21 16.04 -17.42
C PRO A 214 -10.54 16.23 -16.66
N ASN A 215 -10.83 15.38 -15.67
CA ASN A 215 -12.02 15.46 -14.84
C ASN A 215 -11.85 14.69 -13.53
N ALA A 216 -12.80 14.87 -12.62
CA ALA A 216 -12.78 14.24 -11.31
C ALA A 216 -12.73 12.71 -11.36
N ARG A 217 -13.49 12.06 -12.25
CA ARG A 217 -13.49 10.59 -12.38
C ARG A 217 -12.12 10.06 -12.76
N THR A 218 -11.45 10.69 -13.74
CA THR A 218 -10.09 10.28 -14.14
C THR A 218 -9.09 10.46 -13.00
N GLY A 219 -9.19 11.55 -12.24
CA GLY A 219 -8.34 11.79 -11.08
C GLY A 219 -8.53 10.77 -9.95
N VAL A 220 -9.78 10.44 -9.63
CA VAL A 220 -10.11 9.38 -8.66
C VAL A 220 -9.60 8.03 -9.14
N ARG A 221 -9.85 7.68 -10.41
CA ARG A 221 -9.34 6.44 -11.01
C ARG A 221 -7.82 6.36 -10.93
N ALA A 222 -7.12 7.45 -11.23
CA ALA A 222 -5.67 7.49 -11.14
C ALA A 222 -5.17 7.10 -9.75
N GLN A 223 -5.73 7.67 -8.68
CA GLN A 223 -5.39 7.30 -7.31
C GLN A 223 -5.70 5.83 -7.01
N ILE A 224 -6.90 5.36 -7.36
CA ILE A 224 -7.32 3.97 -7.12
C ILE A 224 -6.38 2.98 -7.82
N GLN A 225 -6.01 3.24 -9.07
CA GLN A 225 -5.11 2.38 -9.82
C GLN A 225 -3.67 2.42 -9.25
N HIS A 226 -3.24 3.58 -8.76
CA HIS A 226 -1.96 3.72 -8.05
C HIS A 226 -1.93 2.85 -6.80
N LEU A 227 -2.98 2.91 -5.97
CA LEU A 227 -3.15 2.08 -4.77
C LEU A 227 -3.16 0.58 -5.09
N LYS A 228 -3.88 0.16 -6.13
CA LYS A 228 -3.88 -1.21 -6.61
C LYS A 228 -2.47 -1.68 -7.00
N GLY A 229 -1.69 -0.80 -7.63
CA GLY A 229 -0.29 -1.04 -7.94
C GLY A 229 0.57 -1.32 -6.70
N TYR A 230 0.45 -0.49 -5.65
CA TYR A 230 1.13 -0.73 -4.38
C TYR A 230 0.77 -2.09 -3.76
N ALA A 231 -0.49 -2.48 -3.86
CA ALA A 231 -1.03 -3.62 -3.15
C ALA A 231 -0.84 -4.96 -3.86
N THR A 232 -0.48 -4.95 -5.14
CA THR A 232 -0.48 -6.16 -5.97
C THR A 232 0.93 -6.47 -6.47
N PRO A 233 1.63 -7.44 -5.85
CA PRO A 233 2.91 -7.92 -6.38
C PRO A 233 2.76 -8.46 -7.81
N GLY A 234 3.65 -8.03 -8.71
CA GLY A 234 3.67 -8.52 -10.09
C GLY A 234 2.50 -8.06 -10.98
N ILE A 235 1.78 -7.02 -10.56
CA ILE A 235 0.68 -6.44 -11.34
C ILE A 235 1.12 -6.02 -12.75
N ARG A 236 0.23 -6.24 -13.71
CA ARG A 236 0.40 -5.92 -15.12
C ARG A 236 -0.67 -4.91 -15.56
N SER A 237 -0.43 -4.24 -16.67
CA SER A 237 -1.42 -3.31 -17.25
C SER A 237 -2.76 -4.01 -17.57
N SER A 238 -2.75 -5.31 -17.86
CA SER A 238 -3.96 -6.13 -18.11
C SER A 238 -4.81 -6.37 -16.88
N ASP A 239 -4.28 -6.14 -15.67
CA ASP A 239 -4.99 -6.44 -14.42
C ASP A 239 -5.90 -5.28 -14.00
N PHE A 240 -5.81 -4.11 -14.65
CA PHE A 240 -6.70 -2.99 -14.44
C PHE A 240 -8.02 -3.18 -15.17
N ALA A 241 -9.11 -2.94 -14.46
CA ALA A 241 -10.46 -3.04 -15.03
C ALA A 241 -10.80 -1.85 -15.95
N SER A 242 -9.95 -0.83 -16.00
CA SER A 242 -10.07 0.33 -16.88
C SER A 242 -8.72 0.75 -17.42
N ALA A 243 -8.72 1.49 -18.53
CA ALA A 243 -7.49 2.08 -19.06
C ALA A 243 -6.76 2.87 -17.97
N ILE A 244 -5.43 2.75 -17.97
CA ILE A 244 -4.57 3.40 -16.98
C ILE A 244 -4.74 4.92 -17.09
N ALA A 245 -5.18 5.55 -16.01
CA ALA A 245 -5.60 6.95 -15.99
C ALA A 245 -4.45 7.97 -15.86
N ALA A 246 -3.27 7.52 -15.42
CA ALA A 246 -2.12 8.36 -15.14
C ALA A 246 -0.85 7.74 -15.74
N GLY A 247 -0.04 8.55 -16.42
CA GLY A 247 1.24 8.08 -16.96
C GLY A 247 2.15 7.51 -15.86
N ARG A 248 2.10 8.12 -14.65
CA ARG A 248 2.86 7.60 -13.49
C ARG A 248 2.27 6.35 -12.86
N THR A 249 1.01 5.99 -13.11
CA THR A 249 0.52 4.66 -12.71
C THR A 249 1.28 3.57 -13.45
N GLN A 250 1.67 3.77 -14.71
CA GLN A 250 2.53 2.84 -15.42
C GLN A 250 3.92 2.69 -14.77
N LEU A 251 4.45 3.77 -14.16
CA LEU A 251 5.70 3.72 -13.41
C LEU A 251 5.56 2.91 -12.11
N VAL A 252 4.43 3.00 -11.42
CA VAL A 252 4.15 2.13 -10.24
C VAL A 252 4.26 0.66 -10.59
N LEU A 253 3.70 0.25 -11.74
CA LEU A 253 3.76 -1.14 -12.21
C LEU A 253 5.19 -1.64 -12.38
N ASN A 254 6.06 -0.78 -12.88
CA ASN A 254 7.42 -1.15 -13.22
C ASN A 254 8.38 -1.16 -12.02
N TYR A 255 8.08 -0.42 -10.95
CA TYR A 255 9.05 -0.16 -9.87
C TYR A 255 8.56 -0.34 -8.43
N ILE A 256 7.25 -0.29 -8.19
CA ILE A 256 6.66 -0.23 -6.83
C ILE A 256 5.61 -1.34 -6.59
N ALA A 257 5.27 -2.13 -7.60
CA ALA A 257 4.33 -3.25 -7.51
C ALA A 257 4.51 -4.09 -6.24
N GLY A 258 3.48 -4.15 -5.39
CA GLY A 258 3.43 -4.99 -4.19
C GLY A 258 4.19 -4.48 -2.96
N ARG A 259 4.67 -3.24 -2.93
CA ARG A 259 5.45 -2.70 -1.80
C ARG A 259 4.64 -2.37 -0.55
N ALA A 260 3.33 -2.22 -0.67
CA ALA A 260 2.43 -2.01 0.47
C ALA A 260 1.10 -2.67 0.19
N THR A 261 0.81 -3.80 0.86
CA THR A 261 -0.46 -4.53 0.75
C THR A 261 -1.50 -4.03 1.75
N THR A 262 -1.05 -3.31 2.78
CA THR A 262 -1.88 -2.72 3.83
C THR A 262 -1.65 -1.22 3.95
N TRP A 263 -2.67 -0.50 4.43
CA TRP A 263 -2.58 0.93 4.68
C TRP A 263 -1.56 1.27 5.79
N SER A 264 -1.35 0.35 6.74
CA SER A 264 -0.30 0.45 7.77
C SER A 264 1.11 0.59 7.21
N GLN A 265 1.33 0.13 5.97
CA GLN A 265 2.63 0.21 5.30
C GLN A 265 2.81 1.50 4.50
N MET A 266 1.82 2.39 4.40
CA MET A 266 1.88 3.53 3.48
C MET A 266 2.81 4.67 3.93
N GLY A 267 3.24 4.70 5.18
CA GLY A 267 4.29 5.63 5.65
C GLY A 267 5.70 5.12 5.36
N LYS A 268 6.71 5.82 5.90
CA LYS A 268 8.13 5.42 5.86
C LYS A 268 8.67 5.13 4.45
N GLY A 269 8.10 5.79 3.45
CA GLY A 269 8.59 5.71 2.08
C GLY A 269 7.90 4.83 1.09
N ASN A 270 6.79 4.23 1.47
CA ASN A 270 5.96 3.58 0.48
C ASN A 270 5.14 4.61 -0.26
N TRP A 271 4.17 5.28 0.38
CA TRP A 271 3.39 6.35 -0.24
C TRP A 271 3.84 7.74 0.20
N ALA A 272 4.17 7.89 1.49
CA ALA A 272 4.69 9.12 2.06
C ALA A 272 5.99 8.85 2.84
N THR A 273 6.89 9.85 2.90
CA THR A 273 8.05 9.86 3.81
C THR A 273 7.64 9.76 5.25
N ASP A 274 6.57 10.47 5.57
CA ASP A 274 6.12 10.69 6.93
C ASP A 274 5.91 9.33 7.63
N PRO A 275 6.67 9.04 8.71
CA PRO A 275 6.54 7.78 9.42
C PRO A 275 5.17 7.63 10.10
N ASP A 276 4.47 8.74 10.39
CA ASP A 276 3.17 8.76 11.07
C ASP A 276 1.99 8.81 10.08
N TYR A 277 2.27 8.78 8.78
CA TYR A 277 1.26 8.88 7.73
C TYR A 277 0.13 7.87 7.88
N ALA A 278 0.48 6.59 8.09
CA ALA A 278 -0.51 5.52 8.26
C ALA A 278 -1.38 5.73 9.51
N THR A 279 -0.81 6.24 10.61
CA THR A 279 -1.54 6.55 11.84
C THR A 279 -2.51 7.71 11.65
N LYS A 280 -2.13 8.73 10.87
CA LYS A 280 -3.03 9.85 10.51
C LYS A 280 -4.21 9.37 9.68
N LEU A 281 -3.96 8.51 8.69
CA LEU A 281 -5.02 7.88 7.89
C LEU A 281 -5.96 7.03 8.74
N ASP A 282 -5.42 6.17 9.60
CA ASP A 282 -6.22 5.31 10.50
C ASP A 282 -7.10 6.17 11.43
N SER A 283 -6.54 7.25 11.97
CA SER A 283 -7.28 8.18 12.83
C SER A 283 -8.46 8.85 12.11
N LEU A 284 -8.25 9.30 10.86
CA LEU A 284 -9.33 9.87 10.04
C LEU A 284 -10.38 8.83 9.70
N TYR A 285 -9.96 7.62 9.31
CA TYR A 285 -10.86 6.54 8.95
C TYR A 285 -11.70 6.08 10.14
N ARG A 286 -11.09 5.94 11.34
CA ARG A 286 -11.81 5.69 12.60
C ARG A 286 -12.80 6.81 12.93
N SER A 287 -12.46 8.06 12.64
CA SER A 287 -13.40 9.18 12.81
C SER A 287 -14.62 9.04 11.89
N ALA A 288 -14.40 8.63 10.64
CA ALA A 288 -15.48 8.40 9.67
C ALA A 288 -16.36 7.22 10.05
N ALA A 289 -15.75 6.09 10.38
CA ALA A 289 -16.46 4.89 10.82
C ALA A 289 -17.26 5.13 12.11
N GLY A 290 -16.68 5.83 13.09
CA GLY A 290 -17.37 6.19 14.33
C GLY A 290 -18.57 7.11 14.10
N HIS A 291 -18.46 8.08 13.17
CA HIS A 291 -19.60 8.92 12.78
C HIS A 291 -20.71 8.12 12.09
N ALA A 292 -20.34 7.11 11.29
CA ALA A 292 -21.27 6.23 10.60
C ALA A 292 -21.86 5.12 11.49
N GLY A 293 -21.40 4.98 12.74
CA GLY A 293 -21.78 3.86 13.61
C GLY A 293 -21.27 2.50 13.13
N VAL A 294 -20.26 2.47 12.26
CA VAL A 294 -19.67 1.24 11.70
C VAL A 294 -18.52 0.79 12.59
N ALA A 295 -18.63 -0.42 13.15
CA ALA A 295 -17.54 -1.04 13.88
C ALA A 295 -16.49 -1.55 12.88
N ILE A 296 -15.30 -0.97 12.94
CA ILE A 296 -14.13 -1.42 12.19
C ILE A 296 -13.24 -2.22 13.14
N LYS A 297 -12.96 -3.47 12.76
CA LYS A 297 -12.13 -4.39 13.53
C LYS A 297 -10.66 -4.01 13.37
#